data_AF-A0A0P1EI71-F1
#
_entry.id   AF-A0A0P1EI71-F1
#
_cell.length_a   1.000
_cell.length_b   1.000
_cell.length_c   1.000
_cell.angle_alpha   90.00
_cell.angle_beta   90.00
_cell.angle_gamma   90.00
#
_symmetry.space_group_name_H-M   'P 1'
#
loop_
_entity.id
_entity.type
_entity.pdbx_description
1 polymer ?
#
loop_
_entity_poly.entity_id
_entity_poly.type
_entity_poly.pdbx_seq_one_letter_code
_entity_poly.pdbx_strand_id
1 'polypeptide(L)'
;MTDRRKNRNLRSRIKRRRRTGSLMQAYDALPAELRWWLASACLPWSPASALRIWDKVGGAHDPNDAYSRLNAIEQSMLQRDGRVWDMARRG
;
A
#
# COMPACT_ATOMS: atom_id res chain seq x y z
N MET A 1 -42.11 11.07 17.35
CA MET A 1 -41.44 11.65 16.17
C MET A 1 -40.02 12.03 16.59
N THR A 2 -38.96 11.30 16.26
CA THR A 2 -38.44 11.06 14.91
C THR A 2 -37.53 9.82 14.88
N ASP A 3 -37.88 8.84 14.06
CA ASP A 3 -37.01 7.75 13.63
C ASP A 3 -35.91 8.34 12.72
N ARG A 4 -34.71 8.53 13.25
CA ARG A 4 -33.56 9.01 12.49
C ARG A 4 -33.01 7.85 11.68
N ARG A 5 -33.60 7.64 10.50
CA ARG A 5 -33.26 6.60 9.51
C ARG A 5 -31.75 6.40 9.37
N LYS A 6 -31.19 5.43 10.10
CA LYS A 6 -29.82 4.95 9.90
C LYS A 6 -29.81 3.97 8.72
N ASN A 7 -28.96 4.21 7.73
CA ASN A 7 -28.48 3.24 6.73
C ASN A 7 -29.48 2.66 5.70
N ARG A 8 -30.05 3.50 4.83
CA ARG A 8 -30.78 2.98 3.65
C ARG A 8 -29.90 2.66 2.43
N ASN A 9 -28.65 3.13 2.38
CA ASN A 9 -27.77 2.94 1.21
C ASN A 9 -26.57 2.01 1.48
N LEU A 10 -26.66 1.12 2.47
CA LEU A 10 -25.57 0.22 2.89
C LEU A 10 -25.96 -1.27 2.86
N ARG A 11 -27.06 -1.63 2.18
CA ARG A 11 -27.47 -3.03 1.96
C ARG A 11 -26.75 -3.61 0.74
N SER A 12 -25.44 -3.83 0.84
CA SER A 12 -24.70 -4.64 -0.13
C SER A 12 -24.68 -6.11 0.31
N ARG A 13 -24.86 -7.06 -0.63
CA ARG A 13 -24.66 -8.50 -0.37
C ARG A 13 -23.19 -8.88 -0.13
N ILE A 14 -22.27 -7.94 -0.34
CA ILE A 14 -20.83 -8.11 -0.12
C ILE A 14 -20.57 -8.24 1.39
N LYS A 15 -19.93 -9.35 1.80
CA LYS A 15 -19.56 -9.62 3.18
C LYS A 15 -18.65 -8.48 3.69
N ARG A 16 -19.14 -7.72 4.67
CA ARG A 16 -18.34 -6.68 5.32
C ARG A 16 -17.14 -7.32 6.01
N ARG A 17 -15.95 -7.13 5.47
CA ARG A 17 -14.70 -7.48 6.13
C ARG A 17 -14.38 -6.38 7.14
N ARG A 18 -14.45 -6.69 8.44
CA ARG A 18 -13.92 -5.79 9.47
C ARG A 18 -12.43 -5.60 9.18
N ARG A 19 -12.04 -4.37 8.85
CA ARG A 19 -10.62 -4.00 8.71
C ARG A 19 -10.06 -3.81 10.11
N THR A 20 -9.33 -4.80 10.60
CA THR A 20 -8.57 -4.70 11.85
C THR A 20 -7.31 -3.89 11.55
N GLY A 21 -7.35 -2.60 11.84
CA GLY A 21 -6.22 -1.68 11.63
C GLY A 21 -6.63 -0.39 10.93
N SER A 22 -6.16 0.73 11.46
CA SER A 22 -6.34 2.03 10.82
C SER A 22 -5.27 2.21 9.75
N LEU A 23 -5.57 1.73 8.54
CA LEU A 23 -4.73 1.90 7.35
C LEU A 23 -4.38 3.38 7.10
N MET A 24 -5.32 4.27 7.42
CA MET A 24 -5.12 5.71 7.27
C MET A 24 -4.12 6.23 8.30
N GLN A 25 -4.26 5.88 9.59
CA GLN A 25 -3.27 6.25 10.61
C GLN A 25 -1.88 5.67 10.31
N ALA A 26 -1.80 4.44 9.81
CA ALA A 26 -0.52 3.84 9.43
C ALA A 26 0.15 4.62 8.28
N TYR A 27 -0.65 5.16 7.36
CA TYR A 27 -0.15 6.01 6.28
C TYR A 27 0.19 7.43 6.76
N ASP A 28 -0.61 8.01 7.65
CA ASP A 28 -0.41 9.34 8.25
C ASP A 28 0.82 9.37 9.18
N ALA A 29 1.17 8.23 9.77
CA ALA A 29 2.37 8.08 10.61
C ALA A 29 3.69 7.96 9.81
N LEU A 30 3.64 7.86 8.48
CA LEU A 30 4.85 7.73 7.66
C LEU A 30 5.67 9.03 7.59
N PRO A 31 7.00 8.92 7.42
CA PRO A 31 7.85 10.04 6.99
C PRO A 31 7.35 10.66 5.68
N ALA A 32 7.51 11.97 5.52
CA ALA A 32 7.05 12.67 4.32
C ALA A 32 7.73 12.11 3.06
N GLU A 33 9.03 11.89 3.12
CA GLU A 33 9.90 11.35 2.09
C GLU A 33 9.41 9.99 1.60
N LEU A 34 9.07 9.10 2.53
CA LEU A 34 8.52 7.78 2.23
C LEU A 34 7.12 7.88 1.60
N ARG A 35 6.33 8.86 2.04
CA ARG A 35 4.98 9.12 1.49
C ARG A 35 5.05 9.60 0.05
N TRP A 36 6.00 10.48 -0.29
CA TRP A 36 6.27 10.92 -1.66
C TRP A 36 6.68 9.77 -2.57
N TRP A 37 7.54 8.87 -2.08
CA TRP A 37 7.89 7.67 -2.82
C TRP A 37 6.67 6.76 -3.04
N LEU A 38 5.87 6.51 -2.01
CA LEU A 38 4.64 5.71 -2.15
C LEU A 38 3.63 6.32 -3.13
N ALA A 39 3.58 7.64 -3.26
CA ALA A 39 2.70 8.32 -4.21
C ALA A 39 3.20 8.21 -5.67
N SER A 40 4.50 7.97 -5.88
CA SER A 40 5.11 7.82 -7.21
C SER A 40 5.36 6.36 -7.62
N ALA A 41 5.28 5.42 -6.66
CA ALA A 41 5.41 3.99 -6.91
C ALA A 41 4.35 3.48 -7.88
N CYS A 42 4.75 2.58 -8.77
CA CYS A 42 3.86 1.98 -9.77
C CYS A 42 3.01 0.84 -9.18
N LEU A 43 3.51 0.15 -8.16
CA LEU A 43 2.79 -0.94 -7.51
C LEU A 43 1.93 -0.44 -6.33
N PRO A 44 0.77 -1.07 -6.04
CA PRO A 44 -0.04 -0.76 -4.87
C PRO A 44 0.60 -1.35 -3.60
N TRP A 45 1.68 -0.72 -3.13
CA TRP A 45 2.42 -1.10 -1.94
C TRP A 45 1.62 -0.91 -0.65
N SER A 46 1.83 -1.80 0.32
CA SER A 46 1.31 -1.59 1.67
C SER A 46 2.20 -0.60 2.45
N PRO A 47 1.62 0.36 3.21
CA PRO A 47 2.38 1.33 4.00
C PRO A 47 3.39 0.67 4.96
N ALA A 48 2.98 -0.43 5.59
CA ALA A 48 3.80 -1.16 6.56
C ALA A 48 5.03 -1.82 5.92
N SER A 49 4.88 -2.39 4.71
CA SER A 49 5.98 -3.01 3.99
C SER A 49 7.02 -1.97 3.55
N ALA A 50 6.56 -0.83 3.02
CA ALA A 50 7.43 0.26 2.61
C ALA A 50 8.20 0.84 3.81
N LEU A 51 7.51 1.07 4.94
CA LEU A 51 8.13 1.56 6.18
C LEU A 51 9.20 0.59 6.71
N ARG A 52 8.93 -0.72 6.67
CA ARG A 52 9.90 -1.72 7.13
C ARG A 52 11.18 -1.74 6.29
N ILE A 53 11.09 -1.50 4.99
CA ILE A 53 12.27 -1.39 4.12
C ILE A 53 13.01 -0.09 4.41
N TRP A 54 12.28 1.03 4.53
CA TRP A 54 12.83 2.35 4.85
C TRP A 54 13.61 2.37 6.17
N ASP A 55 13.04 1.78 7.23
CA ASP A 55 13.70 1.66 8.53
C ASP A 55 14.96 0.79 8.45
N LYS A 56 14.89 -0.34 7.73
CA LYS A 56 16.01 -1.28 7.58
C LYS A 56 17.25 -0.66 6.96
N VAL A 57 17.07 0.28 6.02
CA VAL A 57 18.17 0.97 5.33
C VAL A 57 18.51 2.32 5.97
N GLY A 58 17.87 2.68 7.09
CA GLY A 58 18.15 3.94 7.77
C GLY A 58 17.71 5.16 6.96
N GLY A 59 16.61 5.09 6.20
CA GLY A 59 16.16 6.18 5.32
C GLY A 59 15.90 7.51 6.02
N ALA A 60 15.73 7.51 7.34
CA ALA A 60 15.67 8.74 8.14
C ALA A 60 16.99 9.53 8.14
N HIS A 61 18.14 8.87 7.92
CA HIS A 61 19.45 9.49 7.78
C HIS A 61 19.81 9.72 6.30
N ASP A 62 19.60 8.70 5.47
CA ASP A 62 19.94 8.71 4.04
C ASP A 62 18.72 8.38 3.16
N PRO A 63 17.87 9.37 2.83
CA PRO A 63 16.65 9.13 2.05
C PRO A 63 16.95 8.62 0.63
N ASN A 64 18.09 9.00 0.05
CA ASN A 64 18.46 8.60 -1.31
C ASN A 64 18.81 7.10 -1.43
N ASP A 65 19.50 6.53 -0.42
CA ASP A 65 19.78 5.10 -0.39
C ASP A 65 18.48 4.30 -0.19
N ALA A 66 17.59 4.82 0.65
CA ALA A 66 16.29 4.23 0.86
C ALA A 66 15.43 4.18 -0.40
N TYR A 67 15.39 5.27 -1.18
CA TYR A 67 14.71 5.29 -2.48
C TYR A 67 15.31 4.30 -3.47
N SER A 68 16.63 4.23 -3.55
CA SER A 68 17.34 3.29 -4.43
C SER A 68 16.97 1.84 -4.09
N ARG A 69 16.92 1.50 -2.80
CA ARG A 69 16.54 0.17 -2.34
C ARG A 69 15.07 -0.14 -2.62
N LEU A 70 14.18 0.80 -2.32
CA LEU A 70 12.74 0.65 -2.55
C LEU A 70 12.44 0.45 -4.04
N ASN A 71 13.05 1.24 -4.91
CA ASN A 71 12.90 1.12 -6.37
C ASN A 71 13.45 -0.22 -6.88
N ALA A 72 14.61 -0.67 -6.40
CA ALA A 72 15.16 -1.98 -6.79
C ALA A 72 14.22 -3.14 -6.45
N ILE A 73 13.54 -3.07 -5.29
CA ILE A 73 12.56 -4.10 -4.91
C ILE A 73 11.30 -3.99 -5.77
N GLU A 74 10.80 -2.78 -6.04
CA GLU A 74 9.68 -2.58 -6.95
C GLU A 74 9.95 -3.15 -8.34
N GLN A 75 11.11 -2.87 -8.93
CA GLN A 75 11.50 -3.44 -10.24
C GLN A 75 11.57 -4.97 -10.22
N SER A 76 12.05 -5.56 -9.13
CA SER A 76 12.06 -7.02 -8.96
C SER A 76 10.65 -7.60 -8.87
N MET A 77 9.75 -6.91 -8.16
CA MET A 77 8.34 -7.30 -8.06
C MET A 77 7.60 -7.13 -9.40
N LEU A 78 7.82 -6.04 -10.14
CA LEU A 78 7.25 -5.82 -11.47
C LEU A 78 7.66 -6.92 -12.45
N GLN A 79 8.94 -7.32 -12.46
CA GLN A 79 9.42 -8.44 -13.28
C GLN A 79 8.80 -9.79 -12.91
N ARG A 80 8.37 -9.96 -11.65
CA ARG A 80 7.69 -11.17 -11.19
C ARG A 80 6.19 -11.12 -11.50
N ASP A 81 5.56 -9.96 -11.32
CA ASP A 81 4.15 -9.75 -11.62
C ASP A 81 3.88 -9.86 -13.12
N GLY A 82 4.74 -9.28 -13.97
CA GLY A 82 4.65 -9.44 -15.42
C GLY A 82 4.59 -10.92 -15.87
N ARG A 83 5.22 -11.84 -15.13
CA ARG A 83 5.12 -13.28 -15.38
C ARG A 83 3.77 -13.88 -14.97
N VAL A 84 3.10 -13.33 -13.96
CA VAL A 84 1.75 -13.78 -13.54
C VAL A 84 0.75 -13.55 -14.68
N TRP A 85 0.82 -12.41 -15.36
CA TRP A 85 -0.05 -12.13 -16.52
C TRP A 85 0.39 -12.85 -17.81
N ASP A 86 1.69 -13.17 -17.96
CA ASP A 86 2.17 -14.01 -19.08
C ASP A 86 1.64 -15.45 -18.98
N MET A 87 1.64 -16.03 -17.78
CA MET A 87 1.11 -17.38 -17.54
C MET A 87 -0.40 -17.47 -17.80
N ALA A 88 -1.16 -16.43 -17.45
CA ALA A 88 -2.60 -16.37 -17.69
C ALA A 88 -2.97 -16.26 -19.18
N ARG A 89 -2.05 -15.83 -20.05
CA ARG A 89 -2.26 -15.70 -21.50
C ARG A 89 -1.93 -17.00 -22.27
N ARG A 90 -1.31 -17.98 -21.62
CA ARG A 90 -0.81 -19.22 -22.24
C ARG A 90 -1.64 -20.46 -21.90
N GLY A 91 -2.92 -20.29 -21.55
CA GLY A 91 -3.90 -21.36 -21.33
C GLY A 91 -5.16 -21.08 -22.13
#